data_AF-A0A381SYV2-F1
#
_entry.id   AF-A0A381SYV2-F1
#
_cell.length_a   1.000
_cell.length_b   1.000
_cell.length_c   1.000
_cell.angle_alpha   90.00
_cell.angle_beta   90.00
_cell.angle_gamma   90.00
#
_symmetry.space_group_name_H-M   'P 1'
#
loop_
_entity.id
_entity.type
_entity.pdbx_description
1 polymer ?
#
loop_
_entity_poly.entity_id
_entity_poly.type
_entity_poly.pdbx_seq_one_letter_code
_entity_poly.pdbx_strand_id
1 'polypeptide(L)'
;VKNRFFPCLLVFALVFFCCEDENIKQHRIRYEVRTSPEEDLLFEVSYTTPSGLEEAEIAVNDAGVWSSLDHIFYTGDFVGLNLINCGGKVDCFGFIYMDDNEVKECTGEGDSCPYIVP
;
A
#
# COMPACT_ATOMS: atom_id res chain seq x y z
N VAL A 1 29.96 -47.25 -32.49
CA VAL A 1 29.23 -46.73 -31.31
C VAL A 1 28.29 -45.65 -31.79
N LYS A 2 26.98 -45.87 -31.66
CA LYS A 2 25.91 -45.07 -32.28
C LYS A 2 25.57 -43.91 -31.33
N ASN A 3 25.94 -42.68 -31.69
CA ASN A 3 25.62 -41.47 -30.92
C ASN A 3 24.10 -41.33 -30.81
N ARG A 4 23.58 -41.50 -29.60
CA ARG A 4 22.18 -41.25 -29.26
C ARG A 4 22.00 -39.75 -29.08
N PHE A 5 21.34 -39.12 -30.05
CA PHE A 5 20.72 -37.81 -29.89
C PHE A 5 19.76 -37.89 -28.70
N PHE A 6 20.00 -37.10 -27.65
CA PHE A 6 19.09 -36.93 -26.52
C PHE A 6 18.11 -35.79 -26.85
N PRO A 7 16.82 -36.05 -27.06
CA PRO A 7 15.84 -35.00 -27.33
C PRO A 7 15.20 -34.43 -26.05
N CYS A 8 15.75 -34.70 -24.87
CA CYS A 8 15.13 -34.31 -23.60
C CYS A 8 15.41 -32.86 -23.14
N LEU A 9 16.25 -32.10 -23.87
CA LEU A 9 16.64 -30.75 -23.46
C LEU A 9 15.76 -29.62 -24.02
N LEU A 10 14.74 -29.96 -24.83
CA LEU A 10 13.86 -28.98 -25.47
C LEU A 10 12.48 -28.83 -24.81
N VAL A 11 12.16 -29.63 -23.78
CA VAL A 11 10.83 -29.58 -23.12
C VAL A 11 10.81 -28.65 -21.90
N PHE A 12 11.96 -28.31 -21.31
CA PHE A 12 12.00 -27.44 -20.13
C PHE A 12 11.88 -25.93 -20.42
N ALA A 13 11.93 -25.52 -21.69
CA ALA A 13 11.79 -24.11 -22.06
C ALA A 13 10.35 -23.66 -22.35
N LEU A 14 9.36 -24.57 -22.32
CA LEU A 14 7.97 -24.29 -22.73
C LEU A 14 6.95 -24.36 -21.57
N VAL A 15 7.40 -24.37 -20.31
CA VAL A 15 6.51 -24.43 -19.12
C VAL A 15 6.74 -23.24 -18.16
N PHE A 16 7.15 -22.09 -18.69
CA PHE A 16 7.22 -20.84 -17.91
C PHE A 16 6.36 -19.71 -18.47
N PHE A 17 5.58 -19.98 -19.50
CA PHE A 17 4.54 -19.07 -20.01
C PHE A 17 3.18 -19.75 -19.82
N CYS A 18 2.19 -18.97 -19.35
CA CYS A 18 0.77 -19.32 -19.20
C CYS A 18 0.29 -19.83 -17.83
N CYS A 19 0.71 -19.17 -16.75
CA CYS A 19 -0.24 -18.77 -15.70
C CYS A 19 -0.04 -17.27 -15.41
N GLU A 20 -0.16 -16.43 -16.45
CA GLU A 20 -0.59 -15.05 -16.20
C GLU A 20 -2.05 -15.18 -15.78
N ASP A 21 -2.28 -15.19 -14.46
CA ASP A 21 -3.63 -15.10 -13.92
C ASP A 21 -4.20 -13.75 -14.38
N GLU A 22 -5.12 -13.78 -15.35
CA GLU A 22 -5.71 -12.60 -15.98
C GLU A 22 -6.44 -11.67 -14.98
N ASN A 23 -6.50 -12.06 -13.70
CA ASN A 23 -7.13 -11.31 -12.62
C ASN A 23 -6.15 -10.52 -11.74
N ILE A 24 -4.83 -10.71 -11.83
CA ILE A 24 -3.88 -9.96 -10.98
C ILE A 24 -3.55 -8.62 -11.64
N LYS A 25 -4.19 -7.54 -11.18
CA LYS A 25 -3.92 -6.17 -11.64
C LYS A 25 -3.00 -5.44 -10.66
N GLN A 26 -2.25 -4.47 -11.19
CA GLN A 26 -1.47 -3.54 -10.38
C GLN A 26 -2.28 -2.27 -10.12
N HIS A 27 -2.26 -1.83 -8.87
CA HIS A 27 -2.95 -0.62 -8.40
C HIS A 27 -1.98 0.27 -7.66
N ARG A 28 -2.11 1.57 -7.86
CA ARG A 28 -1.31 2.57 -7.15
C ARG A 28 -2.04 3.00 -5.88
N ILE A 29 -1.44 2.73 -4.73
CA ILE A 29 -1.97 3.13 -3.43
C ILE A 29 -1.16 4.29 -2.87
N ARG A 30 -1.88 5.29 -2.35
CA ARG A 30 -1.32 6.41 -1.59
C ARG A 30 -2.07 6.58 -0.28
N TYR A 31 -1.33 6.79 0.79
CA TYR A 31 -1.87 7.14 2.10
C TYR A 31 -1.81 8.65 2.27
N GLU A 32 -2.82 9.22 2.90
CA GLU A 32 -2.85 10.64 3.20
C GLU A 32 -3.39 10.86 4.61
N VAL A 33 -2.79 11.80 5.33
CA VAL A 33 -3.27 12.27 6.63
C VAL A 33 -3.58 13.75 6.50
N ARG A 34 -4.77 14.15 6.95
CA ARG A 34 -5.21 15.55 7.00
C ARG A 34 -5.55 15.95 8.43
N THR A 35 -5.09 17.13 8.83
CA THR A 35 -5.39 17.71 10.14
C THR A 35 -5.18 19.22 10.16
N SER A 36 -5.52 19.91 11.25
CA SER A 36 -5.19 21.32 11.41
C SER A 36 -3.66 21.55 11.38
N PRO A 37 -3.15 22.52 10.59
CA PRO A 37 -1.73 22.86 10.58
C PRO A 37 -1.34 23.53 11.92
N GLU A 38 -0.33 22.97 12.59
CA GLU A 38 0.29 23.58 13.78
C GLU A 38 1.78 23.28 13.78
N GLU A 39 2.57 24.24 14.27
CA GLU A 39 4.02 24.09 14.41
C GLU A 39 4.33 23.03 15.49
N ASP A 40 5.36 22.21 15.23
CA ASP A 40 5.94 21.22 16.15
C ASP A 40 5.11 19.95 16.49
N LEU A 41 4.04 19.64 15.75
CA LEU A 41 3.33 18.37 15.90
C LEU A 41 3.82 17.30 14.93
N LEU A 42 4.45 16.26 15.48
CA LEU A 42 4.71 15.00 14.79
C LEU A 42 3.52 14.06 15.02
N PHE A 43 2.98 13.54 13.93
CA PHE A 43 1.94 12.52 13.94
C PHE A 43 2.60 11.15 13.81
N GLU A 44 2.01 10.14 14.43
CA GLU A 44 2.45 8.77 14.26
C GLU A 44 1.36 7.98 13.53
N VAL A 45 1.76 7.30 12.46
CA VAL A 45 0.89 6.40 11.70
C VAL A 45 1.57 5.06 11.49
N SER A 46 0.76 4.02 11.35
CA SER A 46 1.22 2.75 10.79
C SER A 46 0.42 2.39 9.56
N TYR A 47 1.10 1.83 8.57
CA TYR A 47 0.46 1.31 7.37
C TYR A 47 1.03 -0.05 7.00
N THR A 48 0.22 -0.87 6.33
CA THR A 48 0.62 -2.22 5.92
C THR A 48 0.97 -2.23 4.44
N THR A 49 2.18 -2.66 4.13
CA THR A 49 2.63 -3.00 2.77
C THR A 49 2.72 -4.52 2.63
N PRO A 50 2.91 -5.07 1.41
CA PRO A 50 3.10 -6.52 1.25
C PRO A 50 4.43 -6.97 1.88
N SER A 51 5.35 -6.02 2.16
CA SER A 51 6.61 -6.27 2.84
C SER A 51 6.45 -6.36 4.37
N GLY A 52 5.30 -5.92 4.91
CA GLY A 52 5.01 -5.94 6.33
C GLY A 52 4.36 -4.65 6.82
N LEU A 53 4.29 -4.51 8.14
CA LEU A 53 3.83 -3.28 8.80
C LEU A 53 4.99 -2.26 8.85
N GLU A 54 4.70 -1.03 8.45
CA GLU A 54 5.60 0.11 8.51
C GLU A 54 5.00 1.17 9.44
N GLU A 55 5.82 1.71 10.35
CA GLU A 55 5.46 2.81 11.25
C GLU A 55 6.26 4.04 10.84
N ALA A 56 5.60 5.20 10.81
CA ALA A 56 6.20 6.45 10.40
C ALA A 56 5.77 7.60 11.31
N GLU A 57 6.76 8.37 11.77
CA GLU A 57 6.55 9.71 12.29
C GLU A 57 6.48 10.69 11.11
N ILE A 58 5.38 11.41 10.99
CA ILE A 58 5.09 12.27 9.86
C ILE A 58 4.87 13.71 10.33
N ALA A 59 5.43 14.65 9.57
CA ALA A 59 5.11 16.06 9.69
C ALA A 59 4.16 16.43 8.53
N VAL A 60 3.06 17.09 8.87
CA VAL A 60 2.15 17.65 7.87
C VAL A 60 2.71 18.96 7.30
N ASN A 61 2.34 19.28 6.06
CA ASN A 61 2.72 20.55 5.43
C ASN A 61 1.91 21.74 5.99
N ASP A 62 2.14 22.94 5.44
CA ASP A 62 1.44 24.18 5.84
C ASP A 62 -0.09 24.13 5.65
N ALA A 63 -0.59 23.20 4.83
CA ALA A 63 -2.01 22.94 4.64
C ALA A 63 -2.56 21.84 5.58
N GLY A 64 -1.73 21.31 6.47
CA GLY A 64 -2.10 20.25 7.39
C GLY A 64 -2.21 18.88 6.72
N VAL A 65 -1.53 18.68 5.58
CA VAL A 65 -1.57 17.45 4.81
C VAL A 65 -0.21 16.77 4.79
N TRP A 66 -0.20 15.46 5.06
CA TRP A 66 0.90 14.57 4.72
C TRP A 66 0.40 13.54 3.71
N SER A 67 1.19 13.25 2.68
CA SER A 67 0.91 12.17 1.75
C SER A 67 2.14 11.27 1.63
N SER A 68 1.92 9.96 1.67
CA SER A 68 2.98 9.00 1.42
C SER A 68 3.47 9.06 -0.02
N LEU A 69 4.58 8.36 -0.29
CA LEU A 69 4.93 8.01 -1.67
C LEU A 69 3.87 7.07 -2.24
N ASP A 70 3.77 7.04 -3.57
CA ASP A 70 2.94 6.08 -4.28
C ASP A 70 3.58 4.68 -4.17
N HIS A 71 2.79 3.71 -3.74
CA HIS A 71 3.18 2.30 -3.65
C HIS A 71 2.37 1.48 -4.65
N ILE A 72 2.99 0.48 -5.29
CA ILE A 72 2.29 -0.43 -6.21
C ILE A 72 1.92 -1.71 -5.48
N PHE A 73 0.65 -2.05 -5.55
CA PHE A 73 0.05 -3.24 -4.95
C PHE A 73 -0.66 -4.07 -6.01
N TYR A 74 -0.93 -5.33 -5.68
CA TYR A 74 -1.62 -6.27 -6.55
C TYR A 74 -3.03 -6.59 -6.05
N THR A 75 -3.93 -6.95 -6.96
CA THR A 75 -5.25 -7.51 -6.62
C THR A 75 -5.14 -8.60 -5.55
N GLY A 76 -5.92 -8.45 -4.48
CA GLY A 76 -5.92 -9.33 -3.31
C GLY A 76 -5.00 -8.89 -2.17
N ASP A 77 -4.11 -7.92 -2.38
CA ASP A 77 -3.25 -7.39 -1.32
C ASP A 77 -4.10 -6.69 -0.24
N PHE A 78 -3.67 -6.83 1.01
CA PHE A 78 -4.26 -6.14 2.15
C PHE A 78 -3.42 -4.91 2.49
N VAL A 79 -4.09 -3.76 2.51
CA VAL A 79 -3.51 -2.48 2.92
C VAL A 79 -4.33 -1.89 4.06
N GLY A 80 -3.71 -1.02 4.83
CA GLY A 80 -4.38 -0.34 5.93
C GLY A 80 -3.58 0.85 6.37
N LEU A 81 -4.28 1.81 6.97
CA LEU A 81 -3.72 2.98 7.62
C LEU A 81 -4.33 3.06 9.02
N ASN A 82 -3.48 3.21 10.03
CA ASN A 82 -3.87 3.39 11.41
C ASN A 82 -3.34 4.74 11.90
N LEU A 83 -4.22 5.55 12.48
CA LEU A 83 -3.87 6.81 13.11
C LEU A 83 -3.47 6.51 14.55
N ILE A 84 -2.18 6.54 14.89
CA ILE A 84 -1.69 6.10 16.20
C ILE A 84 -1.71 7.25 17.20
N ASN A 85 -1.05 8.36 16.85
CA ASN A 85 -0.93 9.53 17.72
C ASN A 85 -1.19 10.78 16.88
N CYS A 86 -2.30 11.46 17.17
CA CYS A 86 -2.68 12.70 16.51
C CYS A 86 -2.56 13.92 17.42
N GLY A 87 -1.84 13.81 18.55
CA GLY A 87 -1.66 14.89 19.49
C GLY A 87 -2.97 15.36 20.14
N GLY A 88 -3.97 14.47 20.24
CA GLY A 88 -5.29 14.81 20.80
C GLY A 88 -6.20 15.65 19.89
N LYS A 89 -5.85 15.78 18.59
CA LYS A 89 -6.70 16.48 17.62
C LYS A 89 -7.95 15.69 17.26
N VAL A 90 -9.08 16.39 17.30
CA VAL A 90 -10.39 15.83 16.89
C VAL A 90 -10.56 15.75 15.38
N ASP A 91 -9.74 16.51 14.65
CA ASP A 91 -9.72 16.64 13.20
C ASP A 91 -8.51 15.93 12.60
N CYS A 92 -8.26 14.69 12.99
CA CYS A 92 -7.23 13.84 12.41
C CYS A 92 -7.89 12.82 11.48
N PHE A 93 -7.62 12.90 10.18
CA PHE A 93 -8.25 12.05 9.18
C PHE A 93 -7.18 11.29 8.40
N GLY A 94 -7.41 10.00 8.18
CA GLY A 94 -6.57 9.13 7.37
C GLY A 94 -7.33 8.67 6.14
N PHE A 95 -6.68 8.70 4.97
CA PHE A 95 -7.27 8.33 3.69
C PHE A 95 -6.39 7.33 2.97
N ILE A 96 -7.03 6.42 2.25
CA ILE A 96 -6.39 5.53 1.28
C ILE A 96 -6.94 5.88 -0.11
N TYR A 97 -6.04 6.18 -1.02
CA TYR A 97 -6.34 6.41 -2.43
C TYR A 97 -5.84 5.23 -3.26
N MET A 98 -6.69 4.73 -4.16
CA MET A 98 -6.34 3.77 -5.20
C MET A 98 -6.52 4.42 -6.57
N ASP A 99 -5.44 4.51 -7.35
CA ASP A 99 -5.46 5.11 -8.68
C ASP A 99 -6.12 6.51 -8.68
N ASP A 100 -5.71 7.34 -7.71
CA ASP A 100 -6.25 8.69 -7.40
C ASP A 100 -7.69 8.76 -6.90
N ASN A 101 -8.38 7.62 -6.73
CA ASN A 101 -9.73 7.58 -6.16
C ASN A 101 -9.65 7.24 -4.68
N GLU A 102 -10.34 8.01 -3.85
CA GLU A 102 -10.49 7.67 -2.44
C GLU A 102 -11.29 6.37 -2.30
N VAL A 103 -10.73 5.40 -1.60
CA VAL A 103 -11.36 4.09 -1.37
C VAL A 103 -11.68 3.84 0.09
N LYS A 104 -11.01 4.54 1.00
CA LYS A 104 -11.21 4.38 2.44
C LYS A 104 -10.83 5.64 3.20
N GLU A 105 -11.55 5.87 4.30
CA GLU A 105 -11.32 6.92 5.28
C GLU A 105 -11.37 6.32 6.69
N CYS A 106 -10.54 6.83 7.59
CA CYS A 106 -10.63 6.65 9.03
C CYS A 106 -10.49 8.02 9.73
N THR A 107 -11.07 8.15 10.92
CA THR A 107 -11.19 9.43 11.63
C THR A 107 -10.86 9.28 13.11
N GLY A 108 -9.94 10.12 13.57
CA GLY A 108 -9.57 10.24 14.97
C GLY A 108 -8.44 9.29 15.37
N GLU A 109 -7.76 9.68 16.44
CA GLU A 109 -6.69 8.90 17.03
C GLU A 109 -7.19 7.51 17.47
N GLY A 110 -6.43 6.47 17.14
CA GLY A 110 -6.74 5.07 17.37
C GLY A 110 -7.63 4.43 16.31
N ASP A 111 -8.13 5.18 15.32
CA ASP A 111 -8.94 4.62 14.24
C ASP A 111 -8.08 3.95 13.15
N SER A 112 -8.68 3.05 12.40
CA SER A 112 -8.01 2.19 11.42
C SER A 112 -8.88 1.99 10.18
N CYS A 113 -8.33 2.28 9.01
CA CYS A 113 -9.01 2.11 7.73
C CYS A 113 -8.40 0.97 6.88
N PRO A 114 -8.79 -0.29 7.10
CA PRO A 114 -8.33 -1.41 6.28
C PRO A 114 -9.01 -1.44 4.91
N TYR A 115 -8.27 -1.91 3.90
CA TYR A 115 -8.74 -2.05 2.52
C TYR A 115 -8.10 -3.25 1.82
N ILE A 116 -8.89 -3.98 1.04
CA ILE A 116 -8.42 -5.07 0.18
C ILE A 116 -8.39 -4.54 -1.25
N VAL A 117 -7.24 -4.63 -1.90
CA VAL A 117 -7.08 -4.22 -3.30
C VAL A 117 -7.92 -5.16 -4.17
N PRO A 118 -8.87 -4.63 -4.97
CA PRO A 118 -9.86 -5.41 -5.70
C PRO A 118 -9.31 -6.14 -6.94
#